data_AF-A0A839XNW5-F1
#
_entry.id   AF-A0A839XNW5-F1
#
_cell.length_a   1.000
_cell.length_b   1.000
_cell.length_c   1.000
_cell.angle_alpha   90.00
_cell.angle_beta   90.00
_cell.angle_gamma   90.00
#
_symmetry.space_group_name_H-M   'P 1'
#
loop_
_entity.id
_entity.type
_entity.pdbx_description
1 polymer ?
#
loop_
_entity_poly.entity_id
_entity_poly.type
_entity_poly.pdbx_seq_one_letter_code
_entity_poly.pdbx_strand_id
1 'polypeptide(L)'
;MQGEVRVAAVQAEPAWLDLDAGVDQAIDLIGRAAGGGAQLVAFGETFIPGYPWWIWLDSPAAGMAYVPRYAQNSMTRDGVEMQRIADAAARHGVHVVLGFSERAAGSLYMAQAFISDTGELISVRRKLKPTHVERTVFGEGDGSDLQVHDTPLGRLGGLNCWEHLQPLTKYAMYSMDEQIHVGAWPSFSIYRGAARALSPEVNTAASLMYAVEGQTFVVAPTAVIGAAAHRAVLRHRSQETVVAARRRVRTHLRPGGIFTGRTAPGGRGRHPVRRPRPGTDRDRQVGGGPGRALLAAGRAAAAGESQPGSASGGDSGADRT
;
A
#
# COMPACT_ATOMS: atom_id res chain seq x y z
N MET A 1 23.23 6.90 3.04
CA MET A 1 23.41 6.75 1.58
C MET A 1 24.63 7.51 1.10
N GLN A 2 25.52 6.86 0.37
CA GLN A 2 26.60 7.52 -0.39
C GLN A 2 26.27 7.37 -1.87
N GLY A 3 25.53 8.33 -2.45
CA GLY A 3 25.25 8.37 -3.88
C GLY A 3 23.77 8.33 -4.27
N GLU A 4 23.53 8.42 -5.57
CA GLU A 4 22.20 8.32 -6.19
C GLU A 4 21.77 6.85 -6.28
N VAL A 5 20.53 6.55 -5.87
CA VAL A 5 19.92 5.22 -5.99
C VAL A 5 18.77 5.30 -6.98
N ARG A 6 18.79 4.47 -8.04
CA ARG A 6 17.67 4.37 -8.98
C ARG A 6 16.72 3.26 -8.59
N VAL A 7 15.44 3.58 -8.45
CA VAL A 7 14.40 2.62 -8.03
C VAL A 7 13.31 2.51 -9.09
N ALA A 8 12.80 1.29 -9.28
CA ALA A 8 11.62 1.00 -10.09
C ALA A 8 10.44 0.55 -9.22
N ALA A 9 9.32 1.28 -9.30
CA ALA A 9 8.05 0.85 -8.72
C ALA A 9 7.23 0.11 -9.80
N VAL A 10 6.93 -1.16 -9.57
CA VAL A 10 6.16 -1.97 -10.50
C VAL A 10 4.69 -1.58 -10.43
N GLN A 11 4.15 -1.22 -11.59
CA GLN A 11 2.72 -1.04 -11.79
C GLN A 11 2.27 -1.90 -12.99
N ALA A 12 1.86 -3.12 -12.69
CA ALA A 12 1.50 -4.14 -13.68
C ALA A 12 0.24 -4.93 -13.24
N GLU A 13 -0.47 -5.51 -14.20
CA GLU A 13 -1.55 -6.45 -13.92
C GLU A 13 -0.92 -7.82 -13.60
N PRO A 14 -1.19 -8.43 -12.44
CA PRO A 14 -0.73 -9.77 -12.12
C PRO A 14 -1.20 -10.85 -13.09
N ALA A 15 -0.41 -11.91 -13.25
CA ALA A 15 -0.88 -13.18 -13.78
C ALA A 15 -1.80 -13.83 -12.74
N TRP A 16 -3.09 -13.49 -12.82
CA TRP A 16 -4.08 -13.87 -11.82
C TRP A 16 -4.22 -15.39 -11.68
N LEU A 17 -4.02 -15.89 -10.46
CA LEU A 17 -4.26 -17.30 -10.11
C LEU A 17 -3.51 -18.30 -11.00
N ASP A 18 -2.29 -17.91 -11.38
CA ASP A 18 -1.32 -18.74 -12.10
C ASP A 18 0.07 -18.46 -11.51
N LEU A 19 0.52 -19.36 -10.64
CA LEU A 19 1.76 -19.18 -9.89
C LEU A 19 2.98 -19.12 -10.80
N ASP A 20 3.13 -20.07 -11.71
CA ASP A 20 4.28 -20.12 -12.61
C ASP A 20 4.33 -18.90 -13.53
N ALA A 21 3.20 -18.53 -14.12
CA ALA A 21 3.13 -17.31 -14.95
C ALA A 21 3.40 -16.04 -14.12
N GLY A 22 2.97 -16.00 -12.86
CA GLY A 22 3.24 -14.89 -11.95
C GLY A 22 4.72 -14.74 -11.62
N VAL A 23 5.41 -15.87 -11.41
CA VAL A 23 6.87 -15.92 -11.20
C VAL A 23 7.61 -15.47 -12.45
N ASP A 24 7.25 -16.00 -13.63
CA ASP A 24 7.87 -15.60 -14.89
C ASP A 24 7.65 -14.12 -15.20
N GLN A 25 6.46 -13.61 -14.92
CA GLN A 25 6.16 -12.19 -15.06
C GLN A 25 7.01 -11.33 -14.12
N ALA A 26 7.19 -11.74 -12.86
CA ALA A 26 8.05 -11.01 -11.92
C ALA A 26 9.50 -10.98 -12.40
N ILE A 27 10.02 -12.11 -12.91
CA ILE A 27 11.38 -12.22 -13.47
C ILE A 27 11.55 -11.29 -14.68
N ASP A 28 10.60 -11.27 -15.61
CA ASP A 28 10.63 -10.35 -16.76
C ASP A 28 10.63 -8.88 -16.31
N LEU A 29 9.77 -8.53 -15.35
CA LEU A 29 9.70 -7.17 -14.80
C LEU A 29 11.01 -6.74 -14.13
N ILE A 30 11.65 -7.65 -13.38
CA ILE A 30 12.97 -7.44 -12.78
C ILE A 30 14.00 -7.16 -13.88
N GLY A 31 14.07 -8.01 -14.90
CA GLY A 31 15.02 -7.85 -16.00
C GLY A 31 14.83 -6.53 -16.77
N ARG A 32 13.59 -6.14 -17.04
CA ARG A 32 13.28 -4.85 -17.69
C ARG A 32 13.64 -3.65 -16.83
N ALA A 33 13.35 -3.70 -15.53
CA ALA A 33 13.72 -2.63 -14.60
C ALA A 33 15.24 -2.48 -14.48
N ALA A 34 15.97 -3.60 -14.37
CA ALA A 34 17.42 -3.64 -14.37
C ALA A 34 18.00 -3.08 -15.68
N GLY A 35 17.43 -3.43 -16.84
CA GLY A 35 17.79 -2.85 -18.13
C GLY A 35 17.59 -1.32 -18.21
N GLY A 36 16.69 -0.76 -17.40
CA GLY A 36 16.52 0.69 -17.19
C GLY A 36 17.50 1.31 -16.17
N GLY A 37 18.42 0.52 -15.62
CA GLY A 37 19.40 0.90 -14.61
C GLY A 37 18.86 0.96 -13.18
N ALA A 38 17.69 0.36 -12.90
CA ALA A 38 17.20 0.27 -11.53
C ALA A 38 18.12 -0.61 -10.68
N GLN A 39 18.35 -0.21 -9.43
CA GLN A 39 19.10 -0.97 -8.42
C GLN A 39 18.17 -1.63 -7.40
N LEU A 40 16.93 -1.15 -7.30
CA LEU A 40 15.85 -1.71 -6.49
C LEU A 40 14.58 -1.82 -7.33
N VAL A 41 13.93 -2.97 -7.29
CA VAL A 41 12.63 -3.23 -7.93
C VAL A 41 11.59 -3.57 -6.85
N ALA A 42 10.55 -2.74 -6.75
CA ALA A 42 9.52 -2.86 -5.73
C ALA A 42 8.18 -3.29 -6.35
N PHE A 43 7.59 -4.36 -5.82
CA PHE A 43 6.28 -4.88 -6.22
C PHE A 43 5.18 -4.55 -5.22
N GLY A 44 3.94 -4.47 -5.70
CA GLY A 44 2.75 -4.20 -4.89
C GLY A 44 2.34 -5.37 -3.99
N GLU A 45 1.34 -5.11 -3.17
CA GLU A 45 0.80 -6.07 -2.18
C GLU A 45 0.25 -7.32 -2.88
N THR A 46 0.68 -8.49 -2.43
CA THR A 46 0.22 -9.80 -2.96
C THR A 46 0.26 -9.86 -4.49
N PHE A 47 1.33 -9.35 -5.11
CA PHE A 47 1.48 -9.34 -6.57
C PHE A 47 1.42 -10.76 -7.14
N ILE A 48 1.96 -11.75 -6.44
CA ILE A 48 1.79 -13.18 -6.76
C ILE A 48 0.87 -13.82 -5.71
N PRO A 49 -0.24 -14.49 -6.10
CA PRO A 49 -0.77 -14.67 -7.46
C PRO A 49 -1.75 -13.55 -7.88
N GLY A 50 -1.67 -12.39 -7.22
CA GLY A 50 -2.58 -11.26 -7.38
C GLY A 50 -3.53 -11.13 -6.18
N TYR A 51 -3.80 -9.90 -5.76
CA TYR A 51 -4.66 -9.62 -4.60
C TYR A 51 -6.05 -10.26 -4.74
N PRO A 52 -6.59 -10.90 -3.68
CA PRO A 52 -7.79 -11.72 -3.75
C PRO A 52 -9.09 -10.90 -3.80
N TRP A 53 -9.33 -10.16 -4.89
CA TRP A 53 -10.42 -9.18 -4.99
C TRP A 53 -11.82 -9.75 -4.70
N TRP A 54 -12.07 -11.05 -4.86
CA TRP A 54 -13.38 -11.65 -4.59
C TRP A 54 -13.85 -11.45 -3.15
N ILE A 55 -12.94 -11.26 -2.19
CA ILE A 55 -13.30 -11.02 -0.78
C ILE A 55 -14.08 -9.71 -0.57
N TRP A 56 -14.00 -8.79 -1.54
CA TRP A 56 -14.71 -7.50 -1.51
C TRP A 56 -15.96 -7.49 -2.39
N LEU A 57 -16.26 -8.58 -3.10
CA LEU A 57 -17.29 -8.59 -4.13
C LEU A 57 -18.54 -9.36 -3.73
N ASP A 58 -18.45 -10.17 -2.68
CA ASP A 58 -19.56 -10.99 -2.19
C ASP A 58 -19.33 -11.38 -0.72
N SER A 59 -20.29 -12.11 -0.14
CA SER A 59 -20.19 -12.72 1.17
C SER A 59 -19.01 -13.69 1.29
N PRO A 60 -18.42 -13.86 2.49
CA PRO A 60 -17.37 -14.86 2.71
C PRO A 60 -17.77 -16.28 2.29
N ALA A 61 -19.03 -16.67 2.50
CA ALA A 61 -19.56 -17.98 2.11
C ALA A 61 -19.51 -18.18 0.58
N ALA A 62 -19.88 -17.17 -0.20
CA ALA A 62 -19.75 -17.21 -1.67
C ALA A 62 -18.28 -17.23 -2.11
N GLY A 63 -17.39 -16.57 -1.35
CA GLY A 63 -15.95 -16.53 -1.57
C GLY A 63 -15.20 -17.83 -1.30
N MET A 64 -15.76 -18.76 -0.52
CA MET A 64 -15.08 -20.01 -0.11
C MET A 64 -14.59 -20.85 -1.30
N ALA A 65 -15.32 -20.86 -2.42
CA ALA A 65 -14.97 -21.64 -3.60
C ALA A 65 -13.64 -21.19 -4.26
N TYR A 66 -13.16 -19.98 -3.98
CA TYR A 66 -11.89 -19.46 -4.52
C TYR A 66 -10.68 -19.82 -3.66
N VAL A 67 -10.89 -20.09 -2.36
CA VAL A 67 -9.81 -20.29 -1.40
C VAL A 67 -8.88 -21.46 -1.78
N PRO A 68 -9.37 -22.66 -2.18
CA PRO A 68 -8.49 -23.76 -2.54
C PRO A 68 -7.59 -23.43 -3.73
N ARG A 69 -8.16 -22.82 -4.79
CA ARG A 69 -7.38 -22.42 -5.98
C ARG A 69 -6.38 -21.33 -5.64
N TYR A 70 -6.77 -20.36 -4.81
CA TYR A 70 -5.84 -19.31 -4.39
C TYR A 70 -4.68 -19.89 -3.58
N ALA A 71 -4.98 -20.74 -2.60
CA ALA A 71 -3.96 -21.42 -1.80
C ALA A 71 -3.01 -22.28 -2.64
N GLN A 72 -3.51 -22.94 -3.70
CA GLN A 72 -2.66 -23.68 -4.64
C GLN A 72 -1.68 -22.78 -5.40
N ASN A 73 -2.07 -21.52 -5.68
CA ASN A 73 -1.26 -20.54 -6.39
C ASN A 73 -0.48 -19.59 -5.46
N SER A 74 -0.55 -19.79 -4.14
CA SER A 74 0.26 -19.07 -3.15
C SER A 74 1.63 -19.73 -2.99
N MET A 75 2.69 -18.93 -2.92
CA MET A 75 4.07 -19.40 -2.78
C MET A 75 4.40 -19.81 -1.35
N THR A 76 5.35 -20.73 -1.16
CA THR A 76 6.04 -20.85 0.13
C THR A 76 7.17 -19.81 0.21
N ARG A 77 7.59 -19.44 1.43
CA ARG A 77 8.52 -18.32 1.65
C ARG A 77 9.93 -18.55 1.08
N ASP A 78 10.35 -19.79 0.98
CA ASP A 78 11.68 -20.29 0.61
C ASP A 78 11.59 -21.42 -0.43
N GLY A 79 10.48 -21.49 -1.16
CA GLY A 79 10.24 -22.50 -2.19
C GLY A 79 11.00 -22.26 -3.50
N VAL A 80 10.80 -23.19 -4.44
CA VAL A 80 11.41 -23.13 -5.79
C VAL A 80 11.03 -21.84 -6.53
N GLU A 81 9.82 -21.33 -6.32
CA GLU A 81 9.34 -20.09 -6.91
C GLU A 81 10.09 -18.88 -6.37
N MET A 82 10.38 -18.85 -5.05
CA MET A 82 11.19 -17.79 -4.45
C MET A 82 12.63 -17.86 -4.97
N GLN A 83 13.20 -19.06 -5.06
CA GLN A 83 14.56 -19.25 -5.58
C GLN A 83 14.70 -18.75 -7.02
N ARG A 84 13.72 -19.03 -7.89
CA ARG A 84 13.73 -18.52 -9.29
C ARG A 84 13.79 -16.99 -9.36
N ILE A 85 13.09 -16.31 -8.46
CA ILE A 85 13.07 -14.84 -8.36
C ILE A 85 14.39 -14.34 -7.75
N ALA A 86 14.91 -15.00 -6.73
CA ALA A 86 16.19 -14.69 -6.12
C ALA A 86 17.35 -14.84 -7.12
N ASP A 87 17.35 -15.90 -7.93
CA ASP A 87 18.32 -16.08 -9.01
C ASP A 87 18.18 -14.97 -10.07
N ALA A 88 16.97 -14.47 -10.33
CA ALA A 88 16.79 -13.34 -11.24
C ALA A 88 17.36 -12.04 -10.67
N ALA A 89 17.15 -11.78 -9.37
CA ALA A 89 17.76 -10.66 -8.67
C ALA A 89 19.29 -10.71 -8.79
N ALA A 90 19.90 -11.87 -8.52
CA ALA A 90 21.34 -12.12 -8.66
C ALA A 90 21.84 -11.91 -10.10
N ARG A 91 21.16 -12.52 -11.08
CA ARG A 91 21.53 -12.41 -12.51
C ARG A 91 21.53 -10.96 -13.00
N HIS A 92 20.63 -10.14 -12.47
CA HIS A 92 20.49 -8.75 -12.87
C HIS A 92 21.20 -7.76 -11.94
N GLY A 93 21.76 -8.21 -10.82
CA GLY A 93 22.44 -7.35 -9.84
C GLY A 93 21.51 -6.30 -9.24
N VAL A 94 20.27 -6.67 -8.89
CA VAL A 94 19.26 -5.75 -8.36
C VAL A 94 18.62 -6.27 -7.09
N HIS A 95 18.37 -5.38 -6.15
CA HIS A 95 17.56 -5.68 -4.96
C HIS A 95 16.09 -5.79 -5.37
N VAL A 96 15.35 -6.69 -4.73
CA VAL A 96 13.93 -6.89 -5.00
C VAL A 96 13.15 -6.87 -3.69
N VAL A 97 12.05 -6.11 -3.69
CA VAL A 97 11.04 -6.18 -2.63
C VAL A 97 9.73 -6.67 -3.25
N LEU A 98 9.36 -7.90 -2.93
CA LEU A 98 8.26 -8.62 -3.56
C LEU A 98 7.10 -8.80 -2.60
N GLY A 99 5.93 -8.23 -2.89
CA GLY A 99 4.68 -8.60 -2.22
C GLY A 99 4.08 -9.88 -2.80
N PHE A 100 3.74 -10.85 -1.95
CA PHE A 100 3.17 -12.13 -2.37
C PHE A 100 2.23 -12.73 -1.32
N SER A 101 1.42 -13.70 -1.73
CA SER A 101 0.65 -14.53 -0.82
C SER A 101 1.50 -15.73 -0.39
N GLU A 102 1.87 -15.77 0.89
CA GLU A 102 2.60 -16.90 1.48
C GLU A 102 1.62 -18.01 1.89
N ARG A 103 1.94 -19.26 1.57
CA ARG A 103 1.29 -20.47 2.10
C ARG A 103 2.21 -21.14 3.11
N ALA A 104 1.74 -21.34 4.34
CA ALA A 104 2.48 -22.04 5.38
C ALA A 104 1.52 -22.84 6.28
N ALA A 105 1.81 -24.13 6.47
CA ALA A 105 1.05 -25.03 7.36
C ALA A 105 -0.48 -24.98 7.15
N GLY A 106 -0.93 -24.93 5.90
CA GLY A 106 -2.36 -24.86 5.55
C GLY A 106 -3.02 -23.48 5.71
N SER A 107 -2.25 -22.47 6.15
CA SER A 107 -2.70 -21.08 6.28
C SER A 107 -2.10 -20.19 5.18
N LEU A 108 -2.71 -19.03 4.97
CA LEU A 108 -2.23 -18.01 4.04
C LEU A 108 -1.87 -16.71 4.76
N TYR A 109 -0.85 -16.02 4.28
CA TYR A 109 -0.41 -14.74 4.84
C TYR A 109 -0.11 -13.74 3.72
N MET A 110 -0.34 -12.46 4.00
CA MET A 110 0.10 -11.37 3.11
C MET A 110 1.57 -11.08 3.44
N ALA A 111 2.48 -11.45 2.56
CA ALA A 111 3.91 -11.42 2.82
C ALA A 111 4.65 -10.45 1.90
N GLN A 112 5.82 -10.02 2.35
CA GLN A 112 6.75 -9.18 1.59
C GLN A 112 8.17 -9.74 1.78
N ALA A 113 8.81 -10.14 0.68
CA ALA A 113 10.18 -10.66 0.67
C ALA A 113 11.17 -9.55 0.30
N PHE A 114 12.32 -9.55 0.97
CA PHE A 114 13.46 -8.69 0.69
C PHE A 114 14.59 -9.56 0.15
N ILE A 115 15.04 -9.29 -1.06
CA ILE A 115 16.04 -10.08 -1.77
C ILE A 115 17.19 -9.13 -2.17
N SER A 116 18.42 -9.53 -1.89
CA SER A 116 19.61 -8.77 -2.24
C SER A 116 19.92 -8.82 -3.75
N ASP A 117 20.82 -7.94 -4.19
CA ASP A 117 21.40 -7.99 -5.53
C ASP A 117 22.29 -9.21 -5.80
N THR A 118 22.64 -9.99 -4.77
CA THR A 118 23.34 -11.27 -4.89
C THR A 118 22.39 -12.48 -4.90
N GLY A 119 21.08 -12.25 -4.77
CA GLY A 119 20.07 -13.31 -4.68
C GLY A 119 19.91 -13.91 -3.29
N GLU A 120 20.46 -13.29 -2.26
CA GLU A 120 20.20 -13.68 -0.87
C GLU A 120 18.79 -13.27 -0.46
N LEU A 121 18.02 -14.18 0.12
CA LEU A 121 16.75 -13.87 0.76
C LEU A 121 17.03 -13.26 2.15
N ILE A 122 17.07 -11.93 2.22
CA ILE A 122 17.39 -11.17 3.44
C ILE A 122 16.34 -11.42 4.52
N SER A 123 15.06 -11.31 4.16
CA SER A 123 13.94 -11.52 5.08
C SER A 123 12.63 -11.77 4.34
N VAL A 124 11.67 -12.34 5.05
CA VAL A 124 10.27 -12.40 4.63
C VAL A 124 9.40 -12.00 5.80
N ARG A 125 8.67 -10.89 5.65
CA ARG A 125 7.74 -10.39 6.66
C ARG A 125 6.29 -10.73 6.31
N ARG A 126 5.45 -10.89 7.32
CA ARG A 126 3.98 -11.00 7.19
C ARG A 126 3.33 -9.70 7.66
N LYS A 127 2.23 -9.32 7.01
CA LYS A 127 1.39 -8.18 7.41
C LYS A 127 0.88 -8.42 8.83
N LEU A 128 1.14 -7.48 9.73
CA LEU A 128 0.81 -7.59 11.14
C LEU A 128 -0.70 -7.82 11.36
N LYS A 129 -1.54 -7.12 10.59
CA LYS A 129 -2.99 -7.21 10.74
C LYS A 129 -3.72 -7.08 9.39
N PRO A 130 -4.24 -8.19 8.83
CA PRO A 130 -5.08 -8.14 7.64
C PRO A 130 -6.28 -7.22 7.84
N THR A 131 -6.55 -6.36 6.87
CA THR A 131 -7.54 -5.29 6.96
C THR A 131 -8.93 -5.81 6.57
N HIS A 132 -9.91 -5.56 7.44
CA HIS A 132 -11.33 -5.82 7.13
C HIS A 132 -11.57 -7.26 6.65
N VAL A 133 -12.04 -7.45 5.41
CA VAL A 133 -12.36 -8.77 4.81
C VAL A 133 -11.13 -9.58 4.46
N GLU A 134 -9.93 -9.02 4.46
CA GLU A 134 -8.69 -9.80 4.29
C GLU A 134 -8.56 -10.89 5.36
N ARG A 135 -9.16 -10.67 6.54
CA ARG A 135 -9.22 -11.62 7.66
C ARG A 135 -10.00 -12.90 7.36
N THR A 136 -10.75 -12.93 6.25
CA THR A 136 -11.46 -14.13 5.78
C THR A 136 -10.54 -15.09 5.03
N VAL A 137 -9.35 -14.65 4.63
CA VAL A 137 -8.38 -15.44 3.84
C VAL A 137 -7.02 -15.52 4.53
N PHE A 138 -6.56 -14.43 5.14
CA PHE A 138 -5.19 -14.33 5.66
C PHE A 138 -5.10 -14.34 7.18
N GLY A 139 -4.07 -15.02 7.68
CA GLY A 139 -3.62 -14.95 9.06
C GLY A 139 -2.80 -13.68 9.35
N GLU A 140 -2.54 -13.45 10.64
CA GLU A 140 -1.76 -12.32 11.14
C GLU A 140 -0.26 -12.67 11.20
N GLY A 141 0.60 -11.70 10.90
CA GLY A 141 2.00 -11.71 11.29
C GLY A 141 2.19 -11.29 12.75
N ASP A 142 3.44 -11.12 13.17
CA ASP A 142 3.77 -10.60 14.50
C ASP A 142 4.77 -9.44 14.43
N GLY A 143 5.09 -8.84 15.58
CA GLY A 143 5.96 -7.66 15.65
C GLY A 143 7.44 -7.93 15.33
N SER A 144 7.89 -9.19 15.36
CA SER A 144 9.28 -9.53 15.03
C SER A 144 9.62 -9.33 13.55
N ASP A 145 8.59 -9.25 12.70
CA ASP A 145 8.68 -8.97 11.27
C ASP A 145 8.82 -7.47 10.94
N LEU A 146 8.76 -6.58 11.94
CA LEU A 146 9.03 -5.15 11.78
C LEU A 146 10.54 -4.91 11.84
N GLN A 147 11.19 -5.00 10.68
CA GLN A 147 12.64 -4.91 10.54
C GLN A 147 13.03 -3.94 9.43
N VAL A 148 14.20 -3.32 9.60
CA VAL A 148 14.87 -2.49 8.58
C VAL A 148 16.22 -3.14 8.29
N HIS A 149 16.56 -3.27 7.02
CA HIS A 149 17.73 -4.02 6.56
C HIS A 149 18.81 -3.08 6.03
N ASP A 150 20.04 -3.23 6.52
CA ASP A 150 21.20 -2.55 5.95
C ASP A 150 21.55 -3.19 4.59
N THR A 151 21.54 -2.37 3.54
CA THR A 151 21.92 -2.77 2.19
C THR A 151 22.95 -1.78 1.61
N PRO A 152 23.66 -2.12 0.53
CA PRO A 152 24.48 -1.15 -0.20
C PRO A 152 23.71 0.09 -0.69
N LEU A 153 22.38 0.00 -0.83
CA LEU A 153 21.51 1.11 -1.22
C LEU A 153 21.13 2.03 -0.04
N GLY A 154 21.44 1.62 1.20
CA GLY A 154 20.97 2.24 2.43
C GLY A 154 20.04 1.32 3.22
N ARG A 155 19.42 1.87 4.27
CA ARG A 155 18.50 1.13 5.14
C ARG A 155 17.12 0.97 4.49
N LEU A 156 16.80 -0.25 4.12
CA LEU A 156 15.60 -0.64 3.38
C LEU A 156 14.58 -1.30 4.32
N GLY A 157 13.35 -0.79 4.34
CA GLY A 157 12.24 -1.43 5.03
C GLY A 157 10.96 -1.38 4.19
N GLY A 158 9.88 -1.93 4.75
CA GLY A 158 8.62 -2.00 4.03
C GLY A 158 7.44 -2.39 4.90
N LEU A 159 6.28 -1.90 4.51
CA LEU A 159 5.00 -2.16 5.15
C LEU A 159 3.92 -2.42 4.10
N ASN A 160 2.86 -3.09 4.51
CA ASN A 160 1.74 -3.47 3.64
C ASN A 160 0.50 -2.63 3.97
N CYS A 161 0.03 -1.87 2.98
CA CYS A 161 -1.30 -1.26 2.98
C CYS A 161 -1.64 -0.47 4.26
N TRP A 162 -2.60 -0.90 5.09
CA TRP A 162 -3.04 -0.11 6.25
C TRP A 162 -2.11 -0.21 7.48
N GLU A 163 -1.00 -0.94 7.40
CA GLU A 163 0.09 -0.80 8.37
C GLU A 163 0.61 0.65 8.45
N HIS A 164 0.53 1.41 7.35
CA HIS A 164 0.87 2.83 7.29
C HIS A 164 -0.09 3.75 8.08
N LEU A 165 -1.24 3.23 8.55
CA LEU A 165 -2.17 3.98 9.39
C LEU A 165 -2.01 3.63 10.89
N GLN A 166 -1.14 2.69 11.22
CA GLN A 166 -0.88 2.26 12.59
C GLN A 166 0.33 3.05 13.16
N PRO A 167 0.14 3.93 14.15
CA PRO A 167 1.21 4.80 14.63
C PRO A 167 2.43 4.04 15.18
N LEU A 168 2.19 2.95 15.93
CA LEU A 168 3.27 2.14 16.51
C LEU A 168 4.07 1.39 15.44
N THR A 169 3.41 0.90 14.40
CA THR A 169 4.08 0.23 13.27
C THR A 169 5.02 1.19 12.56
N LYS A 170 4.55 2.41 12.25
CA LYS A 170 5.39 3.45 11.65
C LYS A 170 6.55 3.85 12.57
N TYR A 171 6.27 4.08 13.84
CA TYR A 171 7.29 4.49 14.82
C TYR A 171 8.39 3.45 14.95
N ALA A 172 8.06 2.15 14.95
CA ALA A 172 9.05 1.08 14.97
C ALA A 172 10.02 1.19 13.80
N MET A 173 9.51 1.37 12.56
CA MET A 173 10.34 1.51 11.37
C MET A 173 11.22 2.77 11.43
N TYR A 174 10.66 3.91 11.83
CA TYR A 174 11.41 5.16 11.98
C TYR A 174 12.52 5.05 13.03
N SER A 175 12.27 4.33 14.14
CA SER A 175 13.25 4.16 15.22
C SER A 175 14.48 3.34 14.81
N MET A 176 14.38 2.61 13.70
CA MET A 176 15.50 1.90 13.07
C MET A 176 16.15 2.71 11.94
N ASP A 177 15.87 4.01 11.89
CA ASP A 177 16.41 4.99 10.94
C ASP A 177 16.27 4.58 9.44
N GLU A 178 15.13 4.01 9.07
CA GLU A 178 14.80 3.65 7.69
C GLU A 178 15.06 4.79 6.70
N GLN A 179 15.68 4.49 5.56
CA GLN A 179 16.03 5.49 4.54
C GLN A 179 15.29 5.31 3.21
N ILE A 180 14.96 4.07 2.86
CA ILE A 180 14.16 3.70 1.69
C ILE A 180 13.02 2.81 2.19
N HIS A 181 11.80 3.21 1.93
CA HIS A 181 10.60 2.51 2.35
C HIS A 181 9.81 1.99 1.15
N VAL A 182 9.49 0.69 1.15
CA VAL A 182 8.59 0.09 0.17
C VAL A 182 7.22 -0.16 0.79
N GLY A 183 6.27 0.70 0.44
CA GLY A 183 4.87 0.57 0.83
C GLY A 183 4.12 -0.28 -0.19
N ALA A 184 3.90 -1.55 0.12
CA ALA A 184 3.17 -2.45 -0.77
C ALA A 184 1.67 -2.17 -0.68
N TRP A 185 1.09 -1.67 -1.76
CA TRP A 185 -0.35 -1.42 -1.88
C TRP A 185 -0.97 -2.40 -2.89
N PRO A 186 -2.27 -2.71 -2.78
CA PRO A 186 -2.91 -3.67 -3.68
C PRO A 186 -3.25 -2.97 -5.00
N SER A 187 -4.53 -2.72 -5.27
CA SER A 187 -4.99 -1.83 -6.33
C SER A 187 -6.08 -0.94 -5.76
N PHE A 188 -6.38 0.19 -6.41
CA PHE A 188 -7.42 1.11 -5.95
C PHE A 188 -8.62 1.12 -6.90
N SER A 189 -9.21 -0.06 -7.11
CA SER A 189 -10.23 -0.33 -8.15
C SER A 189 -11.64 -0.52 -7.62
N ILE A 190 -11.81 -0.82 -6.32
CA ILE A 190 -13.12 -1.09 -5.72
C ILE A 190 -13.73 0.15 -5.06
N TYR A 191 -15.07 0.18 -4.98
CA TYR A 191 -15.86 1.13 -4.18
C TYR A 191 -15.53 2.61 -4.39
N ARG A 192 -15.14 2.99 -5.61
CA ARG A 192 -14.83 4.38 -5.95
C ARG A 192 -16.05 5.27 -5.66
N GLY A 193 -15.85 6.27 -4.81
CA GLY A 193 -16.91 7.18 -4.36
C GLY A 193 -17.80 6.65 -3.23
N ALA A 194 -17.74 5.35 -2.90
CA ALA A 194 -18.52 4.75 -1.82
C ALA A 194 -17.69 4.52 -0.55
N ALA A 195 -16.43 4.10 -0.68
CA ALA A 195 -15.52 3.87 0.43
C ALA A 195 -14.28 4.78 0.32
N ARG A 196 -14.40 6.03 0.78
CA ARG A 196 -13.31 7.03 0.68
C ARG A 196 -12.01 6.55 1.34
N ALA A 197 -12.11 5.79 2.43
CA ALA A 197 -10.92 5.28 3.12
C ALA A 197 -10.07 4.34 2.24
N LEU A 198 -10.67 3.63 1.29
CA LEU A 198 -9.99 2.71 0.37
C LEU A 198 -9.58 3.39 -0.95
N SER A 199 -9.74 4.72 -1.04
CA SER A 199 -9.52 5.44 -2.29
C SER A 199 -8.03 5.68 -2.59
N PRO A 200 -7.65 5.87 -3.87
CA PRO A 200 -6.27 6.21 -4.21
C PRO A 200 -5.76 7.45 -3.46
N GLU A 201 -6.63 8.43 -3.21
CA GLU A 201 -6.27 9.69 -2.54
C GLU A 201 -5.84 9.45 -1.09
N VAL A 202 -6.58 8.66 -0.32
CA VAL A 202 -6.26 8.38 1.08
C VAL A 202 -4.99 7.54 1.20
N ASN A 203 -4.85 6.51 0.37
CA ASN A 203 -3.68 5.63 0.43
C ASN A 203 -2.40 6.32 -0.11
N THR A 204 -2.54 7.21 -1.09
CA THR A 204 -1.44 8.12 -1.51
C THR A 204 -1.09 9.08 -0.38
N ALA A 205 -2.08 9.66 0.30
CA ALA A 205 -1.83 10.53 1.45
C ALA A 205 -1.11 9.78 2.58
N ALA A 206 -1.47 8.53 2.87
CA ALA A 206 -0.78 7.70 3.85
C ALA A 206 0.71 7.51 3.49
N SER A 207 1.01 7.23 2.21
CA SER A 207 2.38 7.11 1.72
C SER A 207 3.17 8.43 1.84
N LEU A 208 2.53 9.57 1.51
CA LEU A 208 3.14 10.89 1.64
C LEU A 208 3.39 11.27 3.11
N MET A 209 2.44 10.96 4.00
CA MET A 209 2.61 11.20 5.44
C MET A 209 3.73 10.34 6.01
N TYR A 210 3.85 9.09 5.59
CA TYR A 210 4.96 8.23 5.99
C TYR A 210 6.32 8.84 5.60
N ALA A 211 6.45 9.33 4.36
CA ALA A 211 7.67 9.99 3.88
C ALA A 211 8.03 11.24 4.71
N VAL A 212 7.04 12.06 5.04
CA VAL A 212 7.25 13.32 5.78
C VAL A 212 7.57 13.05 7.24
N GLU A 213 6.84 12.16 7.91
CA GLU A 213 7.05 11.82 9.31
C GLU A 213 8.37 11.09 9.54
N GLY A 214 8.67 10.09 8.70
CA GLY A 214 9.88 9.27 8.80
C GLY A 214 11.11 9.89 8.17
N GLN A 215 10.96 11.02 7.47
CA GLN A 215 12.02 11.66 6.68
C GLN A 215 12.74 10.68 5.72
N THR A 216 11.95 9.79 5.12
CA THR A 216 12.42 8.66 4.30
C THR A 216 11.88 8.74 2.87
N PHE A 217 12.57 8.10 1.92
CA PHE A 217 12.08 7.99 0.55
C PHE A 217 11.05 6.86 0.45
N VAL A 218 9.84 7.16 0.00
CA VAL A 218 8.76 6.15 -0.13
C VAL A 218 8.55 5.74 -1.59
N VAL A 219 8.54 4.43 -1.80
CA VAL A 219 8.22 3.76 -3.06
C VAL A 219 6.92 3.00 -2.85
N ALA A 220 5.85 3.37 -3.58
CA ALA A 220 4.50 2.85 -3.36
C ALA A 220 3.99 2.11 -4.61
N PRO A 221 4.50 0.90 -4.92
CA PRO A 221 4.02 0.11 -6.04
C PRO A 221 2.57 -0.38 -5.82
N THR A 222 1.84 -0.53 -6.92
CA THR A 222 0.45 -1.01 -6.93
C THR A 222 0.22 -1.92 -8.12
N ALA A 223 -0.60 -2.96 -7.95
CA ALA A 223 -1.12 -3.70 -9.08
C ALA A 223 -2.14 -2.85 -9.86
N VAL A 224 -2.31 -3.13 -11.15
CA VAL A 224 -3.43 -2.59 -11.94
C VAL A 224 -4.47 -3.67 -12.22
N ILE A 225 -5.73 -3.23 -12.35
CA ILE A 225 -6.85 -4.08 -12.74
C ILE A 225 -7.13 -3.83 -14.21
N GLY A 226 -6.84 -4.84 -15.03
CA GLY A 226 -7.14 -4.86 -16.44
C GLY A 226 -8.17 -5.94 -16.76
N ALA A 227 -8.26 -6.30 -18.04
CA ALA A 227 -9.30 -7.22 -18.51
C ALA A 227 -9.12 -8.65 -17.97
N ALA A 228 -7.89 -9.04 -17.58
CA ALA A 228 -7.64 -10.38 -17.05
C ALA A 228 -8.25 -10.54 -15.64
N ALA A 229 -8.21 -9.49 -14.81
CA ALA A 229 -8.82 -9.48 -13.49
C ALA A 229 -10.33 -9.74 -13.56
N HIS A 230 -11.03 -9.16 -14.54
CA HIS A 230 -12.46 -9.38 -14.73
C HIS A 230 -12.78 -10.87 -14.95
N ARG A 231 -11.95 -11.59 -15.71
CA ARG A 231 -12.13 -13.03 -15.96
C ARG A 231 -11.76 -13.89 -14.75
N ALA A 232 -10.76 -13.47 -13.99
CA ALA A 232 -10.25 -14.24 -12.85
C ALA A 232 -11.14 -14.12 -11.60
N VAL A 233 -11.80 -12.97 -11.42
CA VAL A 233 -12.45 -12.63 -10.14
C VAL A 233 -13.97 -12.41 -10.26
N LEU A 234 -14.49 -11.93 -11.40
CA LEU A 234 -15.90 -11.59 -11.52
C LEU A 234 -16.71 -12.77 -12.09
N ARG A 235 -17.78 -13.15 -11.40
CA ARG A 235 -18.77 -14.15 -11.89
C ARG A 235 -20.09 -13.52 -12.31
N HIS A 236 -20.46 -12.38 -11.70
CA HIS A 236 -21.74 -11.74 -11.93
C HIS A 236 -21.59 -10.29 -12.39
N ARG A 237 -22.49 -9.83 -13.27
CA ARG A 237 -22.52 -8.44 -13.75
C ARG A 237 -22.67 -7.40 -12.63
N SER A 238 -23.28 -7.77 -11.49
CA SER A 238 -23.38 -6.88 -10.32
C SER A 238 -22.01 -6.54 -9.72
N GLN A 239 -21.02 -7.42 -9.85
CA GLN A 239 -19.67 -7.23 -9.34
C GLN A 239 -18.83 -6.30 -10.24
N GLU A 240 -19.20 -6.15 -11.52
CA GLU A 240 -18.59 -5.17 -12.43
C GLU A 240 -18.87 -3.73 -11.99
N THR A 241 -19.99 -3.46 -11.32
CA THR A 241 -20.30 -2.12 -10.78
C THR A 241 -19.41 -1.77 -9.59
N VAL A 242 -18.98 -2.77 -8.82
CA VAL A 242 -18.09 -2.59 -7.66
C VAL A 242 -16.65 -2.32 -8.11
N VAL A 243 -16.19 -3.03 -9.14
CA VAL A 243 -14.93 -2.78 -9.83
C VAL A 243 -15.17 -1.70 -10.88
N ALA A 244 -15.18 -0.44 -10.48
CA ALA A 244 -15.43 0.68 -11.38
C ALA A 244 -14.30 0.81 -12.42
N ALA A 245 -14.38 0.03 -13.48
CA ALA A 245 -13.47 0.06 -14.61
C ALA A 245 -14.10 0.89 -15.72
N ARG A 246 -13.77 2.18 -15.83
CA ARG A 246 -13.87 2.88 -17.12
C ARG A 246 -12.67 3.76 -17.40
N ARG A 247 -11.89 3.28 -18.38
CA ARG A 247 -11.25 4.00 -19.49
C ARG A 247 -11.01 5.50 -19.20
N ARG A 248 -9.74 5.86 -18.98
CA ARG A 248 -9.20 7.22 -18.76
C ARG A 248 -9.02 7.64 -17.29
N VAL A 249 -8.40 6.80 -16.48
CA VAL A 249 -7.54 7.37 -15.42
C VAL A 249 -6.23 7.74 -16.11
N ARG A 250 -6.09 9.01 -16.51
CA ARG A 250 -4.75 9.62 -16.58
C ARG A 250 -4.32 9.75 -15.12
N THR A 251 -3.66 8.72 -14.61
CA THR A 251 -2.80 8.90 -13.45
C THR A 251 -1.91 10.09 -13.79
N HIS A 252 -1.87 11.11 -12.93
CA HIS A 252 -0.90 12.20 -13.08
C HIS A 252 0.55 11.72 -12.84
N LEU A 253 0.74 10.42 -12.60
CA LEU A 253 2.00 9.72 -12.80
C LEU A 253 2.17 9.44 -14.30
N ARG A 254 3.07 10.21 -14.94
CA ARG A 254 3.43 10.04 -16.34
C ARG A 254 3.72 8.55 -16.64
N PRO A 255 3.18 7.97 -17.73
CA PRO A 255 3.64 6.67 -18.21
C PRO A 255 5.14 6.79 -18.51
N GLY A 256 5.97 6.00 -17.82
CA GLY A 256 7.43 6.09 -17.89
C GLY A 256 8.12 6.79 -16.71
N GLY A 257 7.46 6.92 -15.55
CA GLY A 257 8.07 7.49 -14.34
C GLY A 257 9.12 6.60 -13.69
N ILE A 258 10.31 6.47 -14.30
CA ILE A 258 11.54 6.30 -13.52
C ILE A 258 11.66 7.57 -12.68
N PHE A 259 11.45 7.47 -11.37
CA PHE A 259 11.81 8.56 -10.48
C PHE A 259 13.33 8.57 -10.34
N THR A 260 14.02 9.42 -11.11
CA THR A 260 15.41 9.77 -10.85
C THR A 260 15.42 10.84 -9.76
N GLY A 261 15.67 10.45 -8.50
CA GLY A 261 15.98 11.40 -7.45
C GLY A 261 17.44 11.86 -7.59
N ARG A 262 17.68 13.11 -8.00
CA ARG A 262 19.01 13.72 -7.91
C ARG A 262 19.23 14.24 -6.49
N THR A 263 20.31 13.83 -5.84
CA THR A 263 20.82 14.50 -4.64
C THR A 263 22.31 14.81 -4.81
N ALA A 264 22.68 16.07 -4.62
CA ALA A 264 24.07 16.50 -4.48
C ALA A 264 24.42 16.56 -2.98
N PRO A 265 25.67 16.23 -2.58
CA PRO A 265 26.05 16.28 -1.18
C PRO A 265 26.36 17.71 -0.72
N GLY A 266 25.74 18.12 0.39
CA GLY A 266 26.24 19.08 1.38
C GLY A 266 26.84 20.42 0.92
N GLY A 267 26.10 21.51 1.12
CA GLY A 267 26.66 22.87 1.15
C GLY A 267 25.87 23.75 2.11
N ARG A 268 26.49 24.15 3.23
CA ARG A 268 25.92 25.04 4.24
C ARG A 268 25.59 26.42 3.67
N GLY A 269 24.39 26.92 3.98
CA GLY A 269 24.13 28.32 4.30
C GLY A 269 24.03 29.31 3.13
N ARG A 270 22.81 29.84 2.92
CA ARG A 270 22.46 31.28 3.09
C ARG A 270 21.05 31.50 2.53
N HIS A 271 20.13 31.90 3.41
CA HIS A 271 18.88 32.53 2.99
C HIS A 271 19.18 33.87 2.30
N PRO A 272 18.57 34.18 1.15
CA PRO A 272 18.32 35.56 0.78
C PRO A 272 16.89 35.91 1.18
N VAL A 273 16.76 36.59 2.32
CA VAL A 273 15.60 37.43 2.62
C VAL A 273 15.53 38.51 1.54
N ARG A 274 14.56 38.43 0.63
CA ARG A 274 14.27 39.54 -0.28
C ARG A 274 13.47 40.60 0.48
N ARG A 275 14.10 41.73 0.80
CA ARG A 275 13.41 42.98 1.17
C ARG A 275 12.70 43.56 -0.07
N PRO A 276 11.46 44.07 0.04
CA PRO A 276 10.88 44.87 -1.03
C PRO A 276 11.54 46.26 -1.07
N ARG A 277 11.85 46.77 -2.28
CA ARG A 277 12.17 48.19 -2.50
C ARG A 277 10.91 48.96 -2.90
N PRO A 278 10.81 50.26 -2.55
CA PRO A 278 9.59 51.06 -2.67
C PRO A 278 9.32 51.47 -4.12
N GLY A 279 8.03 51.70 -4.41
CA GLY A 279 7.48 51.80 -5.76
C GLY A 279 7.76 53.09 -6.52
N THR A 280 7.26 53.10 -7.75
CA THR A 280 6.72 54.30 -8.37
C THR A 280 5.34 53.98 -8.93
N ASP A 281 4.44 54.86 -8.55
CA ASP A 281 3.01 54.91 -8.78
C ASP A 281 2.73 55.39 -10.20
N ARG A 282 1.73 54.82 -10.88
CA ARG A 282 0.74 55.56 -11.67
C ARG A 282 -0.37 54.66 -12.23
N ASP A 283 -1.56 55.02 -11.76
CA ASP A 283 -2.85 55.03 -12.45
C ASP A 283 -3.83 53.84 -12.29
N ARG A 284 -4.73 54.06 -11.31
CA ARG A 284 -6.21 54.08 -11.40
C ARG A 284 -6.95 52.73 -11.50
N GLN A 285 -7.60 52.33 -10.38
CA GLN A 285 -9.04 52.51 -10.05
C GLN A 285 -9.85 51.25 -10.42
N VAL A 286 -10.76 50.63 -9.65
CA VAL A 286 -11.49 50.96 -8.41
C VAL A 286 -12.03 49.65 -7.76
N GLY A 287 -12.00 49.59 -6.42
CA GLY A 287 -13.05 49.05 -5.51
C GLY A 287 -13.19 47.51 -5.37
N GLY A 288 -13.34 46.91 -4.20
CA GLY A 288 -13.37 47.36 -2.80
C GLY A 288 -13.41 46.11 -1.89
N GLY A 289 -12.79 46.18 -0.72
CA GLY A 289 -12.89 45.14 0.33
C GLY A 289 -14.16 45.31 1.21
N PRO A 290 -14.25 44.69 2.40
CA PRO A 290 -13.26 43.80 3.03
C PRO A 290 -13.84 42.51 3.69
N GLY A 291 -12.94 41.59 4.01
CA GLY A 291 -12.97 40.86 5.30
C GLY A 291 -13.74 39.55 5.39
N ARG A 292 -13.03 38.43 5.55
CA ARG A 292 -12.87 37.71 6.84
C ARG A 292 -12.37 36.29 6.60
N ALA A 293 -11.32 35.93 7.33
CA ALA A 293 -10.95 34.55 7.61
C ALA A 293 -12.07 33.87 8.42
N LEU A 294 -12.38 32.62 8.10
CA LEU A 294 -13.11 31.73 9.00
C LEU A 294 -12.32 30.43 9.19
N LEU A 295 -11.76 30.27 10.38
CA LEU A 295 -11.58 28.97 11.02
C LEU A 295 -12.98 28.36 11.23
N ALA A 296 -13.18 27.11 10.83
CA ALA A 296 -14.33 26.33 11.26
C ALA A 296 -13.87 25.27 12.26
N ALA A 297 -14.11 25.55 13.54
CA ALA A 297 -14.13 24.56 14.61
C ALA A 297 -15.54 23.93 14.66
N GLY A 298 -15.64 22.61 14.50
CA GLY A 298 -16.89 21.87 14.65
C GLY A 298 -17.00 21.26 16.04
N ARG A 299 -17.93 21.78 16.87
CA ARG A 299 -18.41 21.14 18.09
C ARG A 299 -19.58 20.20 17.74
N ALA A 300 -19.56 18.99 18.30
CA ALA A 300 -20.68 18.06 18.29
C ALA A 300 -21.77 18.53 19.29
N ALA A 301 -23.02 18.52 18.85
CA ALA A 301 -24.19 18.71 19.70
C ALA A 301 -24.88 17.35 19.89
N ALA A 302 -25.08 16.96 21.14
CA ALA A 302 -25.95 15.85 21.54
C ALA A 302 -27.40 16.35 21.54
N ALA A 303 -28.28 15.61 20.88
CA ALA A 303 -29.73 15.78 21.02
C ALA A 303 -30.26 14.62 21.87
N GLY A 304 -30.75 14.95 23.06
CA GLY A 304 -31.65 14.12 23.82
C GLY A 304 -33.08 14.57 23.55
N GLU A 305 -34.00 13.61 23.48
CA GLU A 305 -35.43 13.84 23.68
C GLU A 305 -35.95 12.83 24.70
N SER A 306 -36.80 13.33 25.59
CA SER A 306 -37.32 12.68 26.78
C SER A 306 -38.84 12.47 26.67
N GLN A 307 -39.29 11.22 26.89
CA GLN A 307 -40.48 10.75 27.68
C GLN A 307 -41.92 11.26 27.35
N PRO A 308 -43.04 10.60 27.76
CA PRO A 308 -43.28 9.96 29.10
C PRO A 308 -44.24 8.74 29.26
N GLY A 309 -44.19 8.16 30.48
CA GLY A 309 -45.24 7.49 31.30
C GLY A 309 -45.85 6.16 30.80
N SER A 310 -46.36 5.23 31.62
CA SER A 310 -46.64 5.19 33.06
C SER A 310 -47.00 3.76 33.56
N ALA A 311 -46.49 3.40 34.74
CA ALA A 311 -47.10 2.70 35.90
C ALA A 311 -47.69 1.25 35.87
N SER A 312 -47.55 0.64 37.07
CA SER A 312 -48.15 -0.59 37.66
C SER A 312 -47.48 -1.92 37.29
N GLY A 313 -47.15 -2.85 38.20
CA GLY A 313 -47.36 -3.02 39.65
C GLY A 313 -47.37 -4.54 39.94
N GLY A 314 -46.87 -5.00 41.09
CA GLY A 314 -47.23 -6.32 41.66
C GLY A 314 -46.13 -7.39 41.75
N ASP A 315 -45.46 -7.41 42.91
CA ASP A 315 -45.27 -8.50 43.89
C ASP A 315 -45.25 -10.02 43.52
N SER A 316 -44.56 -10.76 44.41
CA SER A 316 -44.44 -12.22 44.62
C SER A 316 -43.39 -12.94 43.74
N GLY A 317 -42.51 -13.83 44.21
CA GLY A 317 -42.35 -14.52 45.49
C GLY A 317 -41.78 -15.92 45.22
N ALA A 318 -40.91 -16.43 46.12
CA ALA A 318 -40.44 -17.83 46.26
C ALA A 318 -39.56 -18.42 45.11
N ASP A 319 -38.30 -18.80 45.34
CA ASP A 319 -37.75 -19.93 46.13
C ASP A 319 -37.71 -21.27 45.36
N ARG A 320 -36.50 -21.88 45.43
CA ARG A 320 -36.09 -23.30 45.25
C ARG A 320 -35.76 -23.88 43.86
N THR A 321 -34.50 -24.36 43.85
CA THR A 321 -33.93 -25.59 43.26
C THR A 321 -33.88 -25.74 41.76
#